data_AF-A0A183E7B5-F1
#
_entry.id   AF-A0A183E7B5-F1
#
_cell.length_a   1.000
_cell.length_b   1.000
_cell.length_c   1.000
_cell.angle_alpha   90.00
_cell.angle_beta   90.00
_cell.angle_gamma   90.00
#
_symmetry.space_group_name_H-M   'P 1'
#
loop_
_entity.id
_entity.type
_entity.pdbx_description
1 polymer ?
#
loop_
_entity_poly.entity_id
_entity_poly.type
_entity_poly.pdbx_seq_one_letter_code
_entity_poly.pdbx_strand_id
1 'polypeptide(L)'
;MMSSLPTFLNDVRGMQLTSMGMVAALPFLLYCICVAGSGVIADKVRGAGWLSTINTRRLAMAVAFLGEAVFLIGTGYLQCDQIVLTVVFLTLGIGLSGAAYAGYAVSYLDIAPTFAGQLMGIGNTLSCIAGILGPIIVGVLTPQATEEEWRRVFFITGGILVVGLILYCVFATSDVQPWAKTEKIDESSKKTNQKADDGGTVKEDNATATTENKKNGDVATGFADSEPSSVTPDS
;
A
#
# COMPACT_ATOMS: atom_id res chain seq x y z
N MET A 1 15.11 9.99 13.98
CA MET A 1 16.39 9.27 13.81
C MET A 1 17.09 9.62 12.50
N MET A 2 16.42 9.58 11.34
CA MET A 2 17.03 9.88 10.04
C MET A 2 17.75 11.25 9.97
N SER A 3 17.17 12.31 10.55
CA SER A 3 17.77 13.65 10.60
C SER A 3 18.93 13.80 11.59
N SER A 4 19.01 12.93 12.60
CA SER A 4 20.05 12.94 13.63
C SER A 4 21.17 11.93 13.36
N LEU A 5 21.05 11.15 12.28
CA LEU A 5 22.01 10.10 11.92
C LEU A 5 23.41 10.66 11.60
N PRO A 6 23.58 11.76 10.84
CA PRO A 6 24.89 12.36 10.64
C PRO A 6 25.49 12.91 11.94
N THR A 7 24.67 13.52 12.80
CA THR A 7 25.08 14.05 14.10
C THR A 7 25.52 12.93 15.04
N PHE A 8 24.78 11.82 15.11
CA PHE A 8 25.17 10.64 15.89
C PHE A 8 26.51 10.05 15.41
N LEU A 9 26.71 9.92 14.09
CA LEU A 9 27.96 9.40 13.54
C LEU A 9 29.15 10.36 13.75
N ASN A 10 28.89 11.66 13.78
CA ASN A 10 29.90 12.68 14.08
C ASN A 10 30.28 12.68 15.57
N ASP A 11 29.27 12.77 16.44
CA ASP A 11 29.45 13.01 17.87
C ASP A 11 29.95 11.77 18.61
N VAL A 12 29.52 10.57 18.21
CA VAL A 12 29.88 9.32 18.89
C VAL A 12 31.12 8.66 18.30
N ARG A 13 31.43 8.90 17.01
CA ARG A 13 32.44 8.12 16.28
C ARG A 13 33.48 8.94 15.49
N GLY A 14 33.42 10.28 15.50
CA GLY A 14 34.49 11.16 15.01
C GLY A 14 34.88 10.98 13.53
N MET A 15 34.00 10.44 12.69
CA MET A 15 34.32 10.19 11.27
C MET A 15 34.51 11.50 10.50
N GLN A 16 35.55 11.55 9.66
CA GLN A 16 35.79 12.69 8.77
C GLN A 16 34.63 12.89 7.78
N LEU A 17 34.16 14.13 7.67
CA LEU A 17 33.01 14.58 6.85
C LEU A 17 33.02 14.03 5.41
N THR A 18 34.18 13.78 4.81
CA THR A 18 34.31 13.35 3.40
C THR A 18 33.74 11.95 3.13
N SER A 19 33.77 11.03 4.11
CA SER A 19 33.20 9.67 3.95
C SER A 19 31.73 9.59 4.40
N MET A 20 31.20 10.63 5.04
CA MET A 20 29.82 10.64 5.53
C MET A 20 28.79 10.60 4.41
N GLY A 21 29.10 11.15 3.23
CA GLY A 21 28.17 11.12 2.09
C GLY A 21 27.84 9.69 1.65
N MET A 22 28.86 8.82 1.56
CA MET A 22 28.66 7.42 1.21
C MET A 22 27.91 6.66 2.31
N VAL A 23 28.28 6.87 3.58
CA VAL A 23 27.64 6.20 4.72
C VAL A 23 26.18 6.65 4.89
N ALA A 24 25.88 7.93 4.65
CA ALA A 24 24.54 8.46 4.71
C ALA A 24 23.65 7.98 3.55
N ALA A 25 24.22 7.65 2.39
CA ALA A 25 23.47 7.15 1.24
C ALA A 25 23.02 5.68 1.39
N LEU A 26 23.78 4.85 2.12
CA LEU A 26 23.48 3.44 2.35
C LEU A 26 22.06 3.17 2.89
N PRO A 27 21.58 3.82 3.97
CA PRO A 27 20.23 3.59 4.46
C PRO A 27 19.14 3.95 3.45
N PHE A 28 19.33 5.00 2.65
CA PHE A 28 18.35 5.38 1.61
C PHE A 28 18.31 4.39 0.46
N LEU A 29 19.47 3.87 0.02
CA LEU A 29 19.52 2.84 -1.02
C LEU A 29 18.83 1.57 -0.55
N LEU A 30 19.15 1.10 0.67
CA LEU A 30 18.51 -0.10 1.21
C LEU A 30 17.01 0.12 1.44
N TYR A 31 16.61 1.29 1.94
CA TYR A 31 15.21 1.68 2.06
C TYR A 31 14.47 1.57 0.72
N CYS A 32 15.03 2.10 -0.37
CA CYS A 32 14.43 2.02 -1.70
C CYS A 32 14.22 0.57 -2.16
N ILE A 33 15.24 -0.29 -1.98
CA ILE A 33 15.17 -1.72 -2.31
C ILE A 33 14.10 -2.42 -1.47
N CYS A 34 14.05 -2.15 -0.17
CA CYS A 34 13.07 -2.74 0.73
C CYS A 34 11.64 -2.27 0.42
N VAL A 35 11.42 -1.00 0.07
CA VAL A 35 10.11 -0.49 -0.37
C VAL A 35 9.67 -1.25 -1.63
N ALA A 36 10.52 -1.30 -2.66
CA ALA A 36 10.19 -2.00 -3.91
C ALA A 36 9.94 -3.51 -3.67
N GLY A 37 10.82 -4.15 -2.90
CA GLY A 37 10.70 -5.58 -2.57
C GLY A 37 9.45 -5.89 -1.77
N SER A 38 9.10 -5.05 -0.79
CA SER A 38 7.91 -5.24 0.04
C SER A 38 6.61 -5.17 -0.76
N GLY A 39 6.55 -4.30 -1.79
CA GLY A 39 5.42 -4.23 -2.71
C GLY A 39 5.23 -5.54 -3.50
N VAL A 40 6.31 -6.05 -4.10
CA VAL A 40 6.27 -7.33 -4.84
C VAL A 40 5.89 -8.50 -3.94
N ILE A 41 6.42 -8.55 -2.72
CA ILE A 41 6.09 -9.59 -1.74
C ILE A 41 4.61 -9.49 -1.35
N ALA A 42 4.11 -8.29 -1.05
CA ALA A 42 2.72 -8.07 -0.69
C ALA A 42 1.77 -8.50 -1.82
N ASP A 43 2.11 -8.18 -3.07
CA ASP A 43 1.33 -8.58 -4.24
C ASP A 43 1.32 -10.10 -4.42
N LYS A 44 2.46 -10.78 -4.26
CA LYS A 44 2.56 -12.24 -4.32
C LYS A 44 1.78 -12.94 -3.21
N VAL A 45 1.86 -12.45 -1.98
CA VAL A 45 1.15 -13.01 -0.82
C VAL A 45 -0.37 -12.90 -1.01
N ARG A 46 -0.85 -11.78 -1.55
CA ARG A 46 -2.27 -11.61 -1.91
C ARG A 46 -2.68 -12.49 -3.09
N GLY A 47 -1.85 -12.57 -4.13
CA GLY A 47 -2.12 -13.36 -5.33
C GLY A 47 -2.19 -14.87 -5.05
N ALA A 48 -1.45 -15.34 -4.04
CA ALA A 48 -1.50 -16.73 -3.58
C ALA A 48 -2.68 -17.03 -2.63
N GLY A 49 -3.44 -16.01 -2.21
CA GLY A 49 -4.58 -16.17 -1.28
C GLY A 49 -4.20 -16.60 0.13
N TRP A 50 -2.93 -16.44 0.53
CA TRP A 50 -2.43 -16.94 1.83
C TRP A 50 -2.95 -16.14 3.02
N LEU A 51 -3.17 -14.83 2.84
CA LEU A 51 -3.57 -13.90 3.90
C LEU A 51 -4.58 -12.88 3.35
N SER A 52 -5.56 -12.52 4.18
CA SER A 52 -6.46 -11.39 3.90
C SER A 52 -5.65 -10.09 3.75
N THR A 53 -6.14 -9.16 2.94
CA THR A 53 -5.51 -7.87 2.62
C THR A 53 -5.10 -7.10 3.88
N ILE A 54 -5.95 -7.11 4.91
CA ILE A 54 -5.66 -6.48 6.20
C ILE A 54 -4.53 -7.17 6.96
N ASN A 55 -4.52 -8.51 6.98
CA ASN A 55 -3.52 -9.27 7.73
C ASN A 55 -2.15 -9.19 7.06
N THR A 56 -2.09 -9.17 5.73
CA THR A 56 -0.85 -8.94 4.99
C THR A 56 -0.26 -7.55 5.32
N ARG A 57 -1.10 -6.52 5.42
CA ARG A 57 -0.66 -5.16 5.78
C ARG A 57 -0.22 -5.05 7.22
N ARG A 58 -0.96 -5.65 8.16
CA ARG A 58 -0.58 -5.73 9.57
C ARG A 58 0.75 -6.47 9.75
N LEU A 59 0.95 -7.57 9.03
CA LEU A 59 2.20 -8.32 9.06
C LEU A 59 3.36 -7.51 8.49
N ALA A 60 3.17 -6.84 7.34
CA ALA A 60 4.20 -5.98 6.76
C ALA A 60 4.61 -4.85 7.71
N MET A 61 3.62 -4.19 8.35
CA MET A 61 3.86 -3.19 9.38
C MET A 61 4.55 -3.75 10.61
N ALA A 62 4.16 -4.94 11.07
CA ALA A 62 4.75 -5.58 12.23
C ALA A 62 6.22 -5.93 11.97
N VAL A 63 6.52 -6.53 10.82
CA VAL A 63 7.91 -6.86 10.45
C VAL A 63 8.76 -5.59 10.33
N ALA A 64 8.21 -4.52 9.74
CA ALA A 64 8.91 -3.26 9.59
C ALA A 64 9.23 -2.60 10.95
N PHE A 65 8.22 -2.37 11.80
CA PHE A 65 8.39 -1.66 13.07
C PHE A 65 9.07 -2.49 14.15
N LEU A 66 8.78 -3.80 14.25
CA LEU A 66 9.50 -4.66 15.19
C LEU A 66 10.95 -4.84 14.75
N GLY A 67 11.17 -5.03 13.45
CA GLY A 67 12.49 -5.15 12.89
C GLY A 67 13.33 -3.90 13.14
N GLU A 68 12.79 -2.73 12.79
CA GLU A 68 13.44 -1.44 13.08
C GLU A 68 13.72 -1.29 14.59
N ALA A 69 12.75 -1.57 15.46
CA ALA A 69 12.95 -1.46 16.90
C ALA A 69 14.05 -2.39 17.43
N VAL A 70 14.11 -3.64 16.98
CA VAL A 70 15.13 -4.62 17.38
C VAL A 70 16.51 -4.17 16.93
N PHE A 71 16.67 -3.77 15.67
CA PHE A 71 17.95 -3.29 15.16
C PHE A 71 18.39 -2.00 15.86
N LEU A 72 17.45 -1.07 16.12
CA LEU A 72 17.73 0.19 16.79
C LEU A 72 18.12 -0.01 18.26
N ILE A 73 17.45 -0.89 18.99
CA ILE A 73 17.86 -1.25 20.36
C ILE A 73 19.23 -1.96 20.31
N GLY A 74 19.46 -2.83 19.33
CA GLY A 74 20.77 -3.45 19.10
C GLY A 74 21.89 -2.43 18.90
N THR A 75 21.64 -1.34 18.17
CA THR A 75 22.61 -0.23 18.03
C THR A 75 22.98 0.42 19.35
N GLY A 76 22.05 0.49 20.31
CA GLY A 76 22.31 1.05 21.65
C GLY A 76 23.18 0.18 22.56
N TYR A 77 23.39 -1.10 22.21
CA TYR A 77 24.25 -2.02 22.97
C TYR A 77 25.65 -2.18 22.37
N LEU A 78 25.89 -1.61 21.19
CA LEU A 78 27.16 -1.73 20.48
C LEU A 78 28.18 -0.72 21.01
N GLN A 79 29.36 -1.21 21.44
CA GLN A 79 30.42 -0.35 21.98
C GLN A 79 31.11 0.50 20.90
N CYS A 80 31.79 1.57 21.33
CA CYS A 80 32.65 2.47 20.55
C CYS A 80 33.49 1.82 19.43
N ASP A 81 34.08 0.65 19.71
CA ASP A 81 35.05 0.00 18.82
C ASP A 81 34.43 -0.58 17.54
N GLN A 82 33.11 -0.85 17.54
CA GLN A 82 32.42 -1.56 16.44
C GLN A 82 31.65 -0.61 15.51
N ILE A 83 32.29 0.42 14.97
CA ILE A 83 31.66 1.45 14.10
C ILE A 83 30.91 0.81 12.92
N VAL A 84 31.56 -0.12 12.20
CA VAL A 84 30.98 -0.78 11.02
C VAL A 84 29.69 -1.51 11.38
N LEU A 85 29.68 -2.20 12.51
CA LEU A 85 28.53 -3.00 12.95
C LEU A 85 27.35 -2.11 13.34
N THR A 86 27.61 -0.97 14.00
CA THR A 86 26.58 0.05 14.28
C THR A 86 25.95 0.61 13.00
N VAL A 87 26.77 0.96 12.00
CA VAL A 87 26.29 1.48 10.71
C VAL A 87 25.44 0.43 9.99
N VAL A 88 25.87 -0.84 9.99
CA VAL A 88 25.12 -1.94 9.37
C VAL A 88 23.77 -2.13 10.06
N PHE A 89 23.72 -2.17 11.39
CA PHE A 89 22.48 -2.35 12.14
C PHE A 89 21.51 -1.17 11.93
N LEU A 90 22.03 0.06 11.96
CA LEU A 90 21.23 1.26 11.72
C LEU A 90 20.69 1.28 10.28
N THR A 91 21.52 0.88 9.31
CA THR A 91 21.12 0.76 7.91
C THR A 91 20.05 -0.32 7.72
N LEU A 92 20.21 -1.49 8.34
CA LEU A 92 19.22 -2.57 8.30
C LEU A 92 17.90 -2.15 8.95
N GLY A 93 17.95 -1.44 10.09
CA GLY A 93 16.76 -0.91 10.75
C GLY A 93 15.98 0.06 9.87
N ILE A 94 16.67 1.05 9.29
CA ILE A 94 16.06 2.03 8.37
C ILE A 94 15.61 1.35 7.07
N GLY A 95 16.37 0.40 6.53
CA GLY A 95 15.99 -0.34 5.34
C GLY A 95 14.68 -1.10 5.55
N LEU A 96 14.59 -1.82 6.67
CA LEU A 96 13.43 -2.64 7.00
C LEU A 96 12.17 -1.79 7.28
N SER A 97 12.32 -0.57 7.78
CA SER A 97 11.21 0.37 7.92
C SER A 97 10.56 0.74 6.58
N GLY A 98 11.28 0.60 5.46
CA GLY A 98 10.73 0.75 4.11
C GLY A 98 9.59 -0.21 3.79
N ALA A 99 9.56 -1.40 4.41
CA ALA A 99 8.45 -2.32 4.23
C ALA A 99 7.12 -1.80 4.82
N ALA A 100 7.16 -0.85 5.76
CA ALA A 100 5.97 -0.19 6.30
C ALA A 100 5.22 0.61 5.22
N TYR A 101 5.95 1.14 4.22
CA TYR A 101 5.37 1.95 3.15
C TYR A 101 4.29 1.20 2.36
N ALA A 102 4.54 -0.07 2.03
CA ALA A 102 3.57 -0.94 1.37
C ALA A 102 2.33 -1.22 2.23
N GLY A 103 2.45 -1.12 3.57
CA GLY A 103 1.35 -1.29 4.51
C GLY A 103 0.41 -0.09 4.56
N TYR A 104 0.91 1.10 4.92
CA TYR A 104 0.04 2.25 5.16
C TYR A 104 -0.43 2.94 3.87
N ALA A 105 0.43 3.00 2.84
CA ALA A 105 0.09 3.75 1.63
C ALA A 105 -1.14 3.14 0.94
N VAL A 106 -1.20 1.80 0.92
CA VAL A 106 -2.35 1.06 0.39
C VAL A 106 -3.55 1.17 1.34
N SER A 107 -3.33 1.17 2.66
CA SER A 107 -4.42 1.26 3.65
C SER A 107 -5.30 2.50 3.49
N TYR A 108 -4.75 3.65 3.08
CA TYR A 108 -5.56 4.83 2.78
C TYR A 108 -6.52 4.60 1.60
N LEU A 109 -6.07 3.88 0.57
CA LEU A 109 -6.87 3.54 -0.60
C LEU A 109 -7.97 2.53 -0.26
N ASP A 110 -7.73 1.60 0.67
CA ASP A 110 -8.75 0.62 1.08
C ASP A 110 -9.86 1.24 1.93
N ILE A 111 -9.49 2.16 2.84
CA ILE A 111 -10.44 2.77 3.78
C ILE A 111 -11.37 3.74 3.03
N ALA A 112 -10.81 4.57 2.15
CA ALA A 112 -11.57 5.62 1.47
C ALA A 112 -10.99 5.95 0.08
N PRO A 113 -11.29 5.17 -0.97
CA PRO A 113 -10.69 5.36 -2.29
C PRO A 113 -11.02 6.74 -2.90
N THR A 114 -12.23 7.26 -2.68
CA THR A 114 -12.67 8.58 -3.21
C THR A 114 -12.03 9.77 -2.49
N PHE A 115 -11.63 9.61 -1.22
CA PHE A 115 -11.05 10.67 -0.38
C PHE A 115 -9.59 10.40 0.01
N ALA A 116 -8.95 9.40 -0.60
CA ALA A 116 -7.63 8.92 -0.22
C ALA A 116 -6.57 10.03 -0.28
N GLY A 117 -6.66 10.91 -1.28
CA GLY A 117 -5.76 12.07 -1.41
C GLY A 117 -5.82 13.01 -0.21
N GLN A 118 -7.03 13.35 0.25
CA GLN A 118 -7.22 14.20 1.43
C GLN A 118 -6.75 13.51 2.72
N LEU A 119 -7.08 12.23 2.92
CA LEU A 119 -6.58 11.48 4.10
C LEU A 119 -5.06 11.38 4.11
N MET A 120 -4.45 11.05 2.96
CA MET A 120 -3.01 10.96 2.84
C MET A 120 -2.34 12.32 3.09
N GLY A 121 -2.96 13.41 2.64
CA GLY A 121 -2.54 14.78 2.94
C GLY A 121 -2.55 15.08 4.43
N ILE A 122 -3.66 14.81 5.12
CA ILE A 122 -3.78 15.00 6.58
C ILE A 122 -2.78 14.10 7.34
N GLY A 123 -2.60 12.85 6.92
CA GLY A 123 -1.60 11.96 7.50
C GLY A 123 -0.17 12.49 7.33
N ASN A 124 0.14 13.10 6.19
CA ASN A 124 1.43 13.72 5.94
C ASN A 124 1.63 14.99 6.80
N THR A 125 0.61 15.84 6.98
CA THR A 125 0.76 17.02 7.85
C THR A 125 1.05 16.63 9.30
N LEU A 126 0.36 15.60 9.82
CA LEU A 126 0.67 15.03 11.15
C LEU A 126 2.09 14.46 11.20
N SER A 127 2.54 13.80 10.13
CA SER A 127 3.90 13.27 10.02
C SER A 127 4.95 14.38 10.00
N CYS A 128 4.68 15.51 9.34
CA CYS A 128 5.55 16.69 9.35
C CYS A 128 5.66 17.30 10.74
N ILE A 129 4.55 17.42 11.47
CA ILE A 129 4.56 17.91 12.86
C ILE A 129 5.43 16.98 13.74
N ALA A 130 5.24 15.67 13.61
CA ALA A 130 6.09 14.69 14.31
C ALA A 130 7.57 14.81 13.90
N GLY A 131 7.85 15.09 12.62
CA GLY A 131 9.20 15.31 12.09
C GLY A 131 9.88 16.57 12.62
N ILE A 132 9.12 17.62 12.93
CA ILE A 132 9.63 18.84 13.58
C ILE A 132 9.91 18.57 15.07
N LEU A 133 9.01 17.87 15.75
CA LEU A 133 9.16 17.57 17.17
C LEU A 133 10.29 16.57 17.45
N GLY A 134 10.56 15.64 16.54
CA GLY A 134 11.56 14.58 16.71
C GLY A 134 12.95 15.10 17.11
N PRO A 135 13.61 15.95 16.31
CA PRO A 135 14.92 16.51 16.63
C PRO A 135 14.93 17.35 17.91
N ILE A 136 13.83 18.07 18.22
CA ILE A 136 13.72 18.88 19.44
C ILE A 136 13.75 17.98 20.67
N ILE A 137 12.97 16.90 20.67
CA ILE A 137 12.94 15.92 21.76
C ILE A 137 14.31 15.26 21.90
N VAL A 138 14.92 14.83 20.79
CA VAL A 138 16.27 14.22 20.82
C VAL A 138 17.29 15.18 21.41
N GLY A 139 17.30 16.45 20.98
CA GLY A 139 18.24 17.45 21.48
C GLY A 139 18.10 17.73 22.98
N VAL A 140 16.87 17.69 23.53
CA VAL A 140 16.64 17.81 24.98
C VAL A 140 17.10 16.56 25.73
N LEU A 141 17.02 15.38 25.12
CA LEU A 141 17.42 14.11 25.73
C LEU A 141 18.92 13.82 25.64
N THR A 142 19.66 14.49 24.75
CA THR A 142 21.11 14.30 24.54
C THR A 142 21.92 15.59 24.74
N PRO A 143 21.86 16.24 25.92
CA PRO A 143 22.58 17.49 26.18
C PRO A 143 24.10 17.32 26.21
N GLN A 144 24.63 16.14 26.54
CA GLN A 144 26.08 15.86 26.54
C GLN A 144 26.51 14.89 25.42
N ALA A 145 25.58 14.47 24.55
CA ALA A 145 25.80 13.54 23.45
C ALA A 145 26.54 12.24 23.84
N THR A 146 26.32 11.76 25.08
CA THR A 146 26.98 10.55 25.58
C THR A 146 26.32 9.28 25.06
N GLU A 147 27.05 8.16 25.02
CA GLU A 147 26.50 6.87 24.57
C GLU A 147 25.29 6.42 25.41
N GLU A 148 25.28 6.72 26.71
CA GLU A 148 24.17 6.36 27.59
C GLU A 148 22.89 7.14 27.28
N GLU A 149 23.02 8.42 26.93
CA GLU A 149 21.90 9.27 26.52
C GLU A 149 21.33 8.79 25.18
N TRP A 150 22.20 8.51 24.20
CA TRP A 150 21.79 7.94 22.91
C TRP A 150 21.09 6.59 23.07
N ARG A 151 21.59 5.72 23.96
CA ARG A 151 20.92 4.45 24.28
C ARG A 151 19.50 4.68 24.82
N ARG A 152 19.29 5.66 25.71
CA ARG A 152 17.93 6.01 26.20
C ARG A 152 17.03 6.50 25.07
N VAL A 153 17.55 7.34 24.17
CA VAL A 153 16.80 7.82 23.00
C VAL A 153 16.40 6.66 22.09
N PHE A 154 17.29 5.69 21.84
CA PHE A 154 16.97 4.50 21.05
C PHE A 154 15.90 3.64 21.71
N PHE A 155 15.96 3.44 23.03
CA PHE A 155 14.92 2.72 23.76
C PHE A 155 13.56 3.40 23.68
N ILE A 156 13.51 4.72 23.87
CA ILE A 156 12.28 5.51 23.78
C ILE A 156 11.72 5.45 22.35
N THR A 157 12.57 5.59 21.34
CA THR A 157 12.17 5.51 19.93
C THR A 157 11.60 4.12 19.60
N GLY A 158 12.29 3.04 20.02
CA GLY A 158 11.80 1.68 19.87
C GLY A 158 10.46 1.44 20.56
N GLY A 159 10.27 1.98 21.77
CA GLY A 159 9.00 1.93 22.48
C GLY A 159 7.86 2.62 21.72
N ILE A 160 8.11 3.81 21.16
CA ILE A 160 7.12 4.54 20.35
C ILE A 160 6.74 3.74 19.10
N LEU A 161 7.72 3.11 18.42
CA LEU A 161 7.46 2.25 17.25
C LEU A 161 6.56 1.06 17.61
N VAL A 162 6.83 0.38 18.73
CA VAL A 162 6.05 -0.78 19.18
C VAL A 162 4.63 -0.36 19.61
N VAL A 163 4.48 0.74 20.34
CA VAL A 163 3.16 1.26 20.72
C VAL A 163 2.38 1.68 19.48
N GLY A 164 3.02 2.37 18.54
CA GLY A 164 2.43 2.73 17.25
C GLY A 164 1.97 1.51 16.46
N LEU A 165 2.77 0.43 16.45
CA LEU A 165 2.38 -0.83 15.83
C LEU A 165 1.14 -1.45 16.50
N ILE A 166 1.09 -1.48 17.83
CA ILE A 166 -0.05 -2.04 18.56
C ILE A 166 -1.32 -1.26 18.23
N LEU A 167 -1.26 0.08 18.28
CA LEU A 167 -2.37 0.94 17.91
C LEU A 167 -2.80 0.68 16.47
N TYR A 168 -1.86 0.57 15.54
CA TYR A 168 -2.17 0.21 14.16
C TYR A 168 -2.85 -1.15 14.04
N CYS A 169 -2.34 -2.19 14.71
CA CYS A 169 -2.92 -3.52 14.66
C CYS A 169 -4.35 -3.58 15.24
N VAL A 170 -4.63 -2.79 16.28
CA VAL A 170 -5.95 -2.73 16.93
C VAL A 170 -6.96 -1.91 16.11
N PHE A 171 -6.55 -0.74 15.61
CA PHE A 171 -7.46 0.21 14.97
C PHE A 171 -7.52 0.12 13.44
N ALA A 172 -6.51 -0.45 12.78
CA ALA A 172 -6.50 -0.53 11.32
C ALA A 172 -7.59 -1.49 10.82
N THR A 173 -8.41 -0.99 9.90
CA THR A 173 -9.39 -1.79 9.15
C THR A 173 -9.08 -1.67 7.66
N SER A 174 -9.45 -2.69 6.88
CA SER A 174 -9.34 -2.66 5.41
C SER A 174 -10.69 -2.62 4.71
N ASP A 175 -11.78 -2.46 5.46
CA ASP A 175 -13.10 -2.30 4.87
C ASP A 175 -13.36 -0.84 4.50
N VAL A 176 -13.89 -0.65 3.28
CA VAL A 176 -14.32 0.66 2.78
C VAL A 176 -15.33 1.25 3.75
N GLN A 177 -15.00 2.40 4.31
CA GLN A 177 -15.84 3.02 5.32
C GLN A 177 -17.18 3.48 4.71
N PRO A 178 -18.31 3.37 5.43
CA PRO A 178 -19.64 3.64 4.89
C PRO A 178 -19.77 5.04 4.28
N TRP A 179 -19.10 6.03 4.86
CA TRP A 179 -19.10 7.43 4.39
C TRP A 179 -18.27 7.65 3.12
N ALA A 180 -17.38 6.71 2.78
CA ALA A 180 -16.54 6.74 1.59
C ALA A 180 -17.12 5.90 0.43
N LYS A 181 -18.24 5.18 0.67
CA LYS A 181 -19.01 4.58 -0.40
C LYS A 181 -19.69 5.71 -1.15
N THR A 182 -19.18 6.08 -2.31
CA THR A 182 -19.97 6.83 -3.27
C THR A 182 -21.19 5.96 -3.56
N GLU A 183 -22.39 6.42 -3.17
CA GLU A 183 -23.61 5.93 -3.79
C GLU A 183 -23.38 6.04 -5.29
N LYS A 184 -23.08 4.90 -5.93
CA LYS A 184 -23.27 4.80 -7.36
C LYS A 184 -24.75 5.09 -7.53
N ILE A 185 -25.09 6.30 -7.96
CA ILE A 185 -26.38 6.54 -8.58
C ILE A 185 -26.48 5.44 -9.62
N ASP A 186 -27.43 4.55 -9.38
CA ASP A 186 -27.65 3.28 -10.07
C ASP A 186 -28.21 3.57 -11.48
N GLU A 187 -27.52 4.36 -12.30
CA GLU A 187 -27.93 4.67 -13.67
C GLU A 187 -27.72 3.49 -14.62
N SER A 188 -26.95 2.46 -14.21
CA SER A 188 -26.83 1.23 -14.97
C SER A 188 -27.98 0.25 -14.70
N SER A 189 -28.65 0.35 -13.55
CA SER A 189 -29.77 -0.55 -13.19
C SER A 189 -31.15 -0.01 -13.60
N LYS A 190 -31.30 1.29 -13.91
CA LYS A 190 -32.56 1.87 -14.43
C LYS A 190 -32.77 1.70 -15.93
N LYS A 191 -31.73 1.51 -16.75
CA LYS A 191 -31.91 1.30 -18.21
C LYS A 191 -32.43 -0.08 -18.61
N THR A 192 -32.42 -1.06 -17.71
CA THR A 192 -32.97 -2.40 -17.99
C THR A 192 -34.42 -2.55 -17.54
N ASN A 193 -34.91 -1.77 -16.56
CA ASN A 193 -36.30 -1.84 -16.09
C ASN A 193 -37.24 -0.77 -16.67
N GLN A 194 -36.74 0.27 -17.36
CA GLN A 194 -37.59 1.28 -18.03
C GLN A 194 -37.95 0.93 -19.50
N LYS A 195 -37.75 -0.33 -19.91
CA LYS A 195 -38.27 -0.88 -21.18
C LYS A 195 -39.32 -1.98 -20.98
N ALA A 196 -39.68 -2.28 -19.73
CA ALA A 196 -40.59 -3.37 -19.38
C ALA A 196 -41.94 -2.92 -18.79
N ASP A 197 -42.20 -1.61 -18.72
CA ASP A 197 -43.44 -1.04 -18.17
C ASP A 197 -44.02 0.07 -19.05
N ASP A 198 -44.05 -0.15 -20.37
CA ASP A 198 -45.06 0.48 -21.23
C ASP A 198 -46.16 -0.56 -21.47
N GLY A 199 -47.04 -0.65 -20.48
CA GLY A 199 -48.23 -1.48 -20.54
C GLY A 199 -49.37 -0.76 -19.86
N GLY A 200 -50.31 -0.24 -20.66
CA GLY A 200 -51.69 -0.18 -20.18
C GLY A 200 -52.60 0.80 -20.89
N THR A 201 -53.51 0.26 -21.71
CA THR A 201 -54.99 0.39 -21.64
C THR A 201 -55.56 -0.19 -22.96
N VAL A 202 -56.61 -1.03 -23.07
CA VAL A 202 -57.89 -1.22 -22.36
C VAL A 202 -58.37 -2.69 -22.58
N LYS A 203 -59.25 -3.18 -21.71
CA LYS A 203 -60.07 -4.42 -21.78
C LYS A 203 -60.91 -4.53 -23.07
N GLU A 204 -61.22 -5.76 -23.52
CA GLU A 204 -62.60 -6.27 -23.72
C GLU A 204 -62.63 -7.72 -24.22
N ASP A 205 -63.52 -8.52 -23.63
CA ASP A 205 -63.91 -9.86 -24.05
C ASP A 205 -64.73 -9.82 -25.36
N ASN A 206 -64.41 -10.66 -26.36
CA ASN A 206 -65.46 -11.31 -27.17
C ASN A 206 -64.92 -12.50 -28.00
N ALA A 207 -65.82 -13.41 -28.28
CA ALA A 207 -65.67 -14.75 -28.81
C ALA A 207 -65.46 -14.86 -30.33
N THR A 208 -65.15 -16.10 -30.72
CA THR A 208 -65.64 -16.83 -31.91
C THR A 208 -64.70 -16.94 -33.12
N ALA A 209 -64.69 -18.18 -33.64
CA ALA A 209 -64.43 -18.62 -35.01
C ALA A 209 -62.96 -18.73 -35.47
N THR A 210 -62.49 -19.97 -35.69
CA THR A 210 -62.37 -20.65 -37.01
C THR A 210 -61.30 -19.98 -37.88
N THR A 211 -60.33 -20.63 -38.53
CA THR A 211 -60.26 -21.95 -39.14
C THR A 211 -58.81 -22.13 -39.62
N GLU A 212 -58.38 -23.39 -39.74
CA GLU A 212 -57.61 -23.91 -40.88
C GLU A 212 -56.18 -23.41 -41.16
N ASN A 213 -55.20 -24.33 -41.08
CA ASN A 213 -54.57 -25.04 -42.22
C ASN A 213 -53.34 -24.24 -42.72
N LYS A 214 -52.19 -24.78 -43.12
CA LYS A 214 -51.85 -26.10 -43.64
C LYS A 214 -50.33 -26.09 -43.89
N LYS A 215 -49.66 -27.22 -43.58
CA LYS A 215 -48.50 -27.83 -44.30
C LYS A 215 -47.21 -27.01 -44.48
N ASN A 216 -46.03 -27.57 -44.72
CA ASN A 216 -45.41 -28.91 -44.64
C ASN A 216 -44.09 -28.77 -45.42
N GLY A 217 -43.09 -29.58 -45.07
CA GLY A 217 -42.01 -30.02 -45.96
C GLY A 217 -40.74 -29.15 -45.88
N ASP A 218 -39.61 -29.69 -45.44
CA ASP A 218 -38.71 -30.61 -46.19
C ASP A 218 -37.96 -29.85 -47.32
N VAL A 219 -36.70 -30.04 -47.68
CA VAL A 219 -35.56 -30.90 -47.31
C VAL A 219 -34.39 -30.42 -48.23
N ALA A 220 -33.16 -30.48 -47.73
CA ALA A 220 -31.88 -30.76 -48.43
C ALA A 220 -31.25 -29.86 -49.55
N THR A 221 -29.95 -29.59 -49.32
CA THR A 221 -28.74 -29.85 -50.15
C THR A 221 -28.44 -29.14 -51.48
N GLY A 222 -27.15 -28.80 -51.67
CA GLY A 222 -26.44 -28.67 -52.97
C GLY A 222 -25.52 -27.42 -53.02
N PHE A 223 -24.22 -27.46 -52.67
CA PHE A 223 -23.00 -27.91 -53.39
C PHE A 223 -22.50 -27.03 -54.57
N ALA A 224 -21.17 -26.74 -54.54
CA ALA A 224 -20.25 -26.29 -55.62
C ALA A 224 -20.44 -24.85 -56.19
N ASP A 225 -19.44 -24.07 -56.62
CA ASP A 225 -17.98 -24.21 -56.76
C ASP A 225 -17.37 -22.83 -57.14
N SER A 226 -16.03 -22.75 -57.16
CA SER A 226 -15.14 -21.79 -57.87
C SER A 226 -14.66 -20.48 -57.19
N GLU A 227 -13.48 -20.60 -56.57
CA GLU A 227 -12.37 -19.63 -56.49
C GLU A 227 -11.76 -19.32 -57.91
N PRO A 228 -10.64 -18.56 -58.06
CA PRO A 228 -10.22 -17.28 -57.47
C PRO A 228 -9.52 -16.36 -58.53
N SER A 229 -9.02 -15.17 -58.14
CA SER A 229 -7.86 -14.41 -58.67
C SER A 229 -8.08 -12.90 -58.45
N SER A 230 -7.11 -12.03 -58.18
CA SER A 230 -5.69 -12.11 -57.85
C SER A 230 -5.17 -10.67 -57.69
N VAL A 231 -4.21 -10.45 -56.78
CA VAL A 231 -2.99 -9.62 -56.99
C VAL A 231 -3.17 -8.07 -56.96
N THR A 232 -2.91 -7.37 -55.84
CA THR A 232 -1.61 -6.87 -55.24
C THR A 232 -1.20 -5.46 -55.76
N PRO A 233 -0.09 -4.82 -55.33
CA PRO A 233 -0.14 -3.63 -54.47
C PRO A 233 0.78 -2.48 -55.00
N ASP A 234 1.26 -1.65 -54.07
CA ASP A 234 2.38 -0.69 -54.14
C ASP A 234 2.07 0.76 -54.56
N SER A 235 2.18 1.67 -53.60
CA SER A 235 3.37 2.52 -53.41
C SER A 235 3.33 3.24 -52.05
#